data_AF-A0A942BBX0-F1
#
_entry.id   AF-A0A942BBX0-F1
#
_cell.length_a   1.000
_cell.length_b   1.000
_cell.length_c   1.000
_cell.angle_alpha   90.00
_cell.angle_beta   90.00
_cell.angle_gamma   90.00
#
_symmetry.space_group_name_H-M   'P 1'
#
loop_
_entity.id
_entity.type
_entity.pdbx_description
1 polymer ?
#
loop_
_entity_poly.entity_id
_entity_poly.type
_entity_poly.pdbx_seq_one_letter_code
_entity_poly.pdbx_strand_id
1 'polypeptide(L)'
;MSYPAYPVYKPSKSEWLGDIPEHWEACDLKFVATVNDEDWEDGTAADFEILYVDIGSVDATSGIRAKERMYFEDAPSRARRRVRNGDTIVTRNSGNTKPRT
;
A
#
# COMPACT_ATOMS: atom_id res chain seq x y z
N MET A 1 12.48 20.36 12.39
CA MET A 1 11.46 20.42 13.44
C MET A 1 11.69 19.24 14.38
N SER A 2 11.76 19.48 15.69
CA SER A 2 11.89 18.43 16.70
C SER A 2 10.56 18.30 17.43
N TYR A 3 10.00 17.10 17.48
CA TYR A 3 8.81 16.81 18.26
C TYR A 3 9.21 16.48 19.71
N PRO A 4 8.43 16.88 20.71
CA PRO A 4 8.72 16.53 22.09
C PRO A 4 8.64 15.01 22.29
N ALA A 5 9.51 14.47 23.15
CA ALA A 5 9.43 13.08 23.57
C ALA A 5 8.17 12.85 24.42
N TYR A 6 7.66 11.61 24.41
CA TYR A 6 6.56 11.23 25.30
C TYR A 6 7.05 11.11 26.74
N PRO A 7 6.19 11.37 27.75
CA PRO A 7 6.62 11.36 29.15
C PRO A 7 6.87 9.96 29.71
N VAL A 8 6.19 8.92 29.17
CA VAL A 8 6.23 7.54 29.68
C VAL A 8 6.19 6.56 28.51
N TYR A 9 6.93 5.47 28.65
CA TYR A 9 7.07 4.41 27.65
C TYR A 9 6.92 3.02 28.30
N LYS A 10 6.50 2.05 27.51
CA LYS A 10 6.42 0.61 27.85
C LYS A 10 7.07 -0.26 26.77
N PRO A 11 7.52 -1.48 27.10
CA PRO A 11 8.02 -2.43 26.11
C PRO A 11 6.94 -2.81 25.09
N SER A 12 7.25 -2.70 23.79
CA SER A 12 6.33 -3.07 22.70
C SER A 12 6.08 -4.58 22.57
N LYS A 13 6.91 -5.40 23.23
CA LYS A 13 6.98 -6.87 23.08
C LYS A 13 7.43 -7.34 21.68
N SER A 14 7.87 -6.42 20.81
CA SER A 14 8.47 -6.73 19.52
C SER A 14 9.98 -6.48 19.57
N GLU A 15 10.78 -7.49 19.21
CA GLU A 15 12.25 -7.47 19.38
C GLU A 15 12.95 -6.32 18.64
N TRP A 16 12.39 -5.86 17.51
CA TRP A 16 13.01 -4.83 16.69
C TRP A 16 12.52 -3.39 17.00
N LEU A 17 11.39 -3.25 17.70
CA LEU A 17 10.71 -1.96 17.88
C LEU A 17 11.09 -1.26 19.20
N GLY A 18 11.50 -2.02 20.22
CA GLY A 18 11.88 -1.45 21.53
C GLY A 18 10.69 -0.94 22.34
N ASP A 19 10.86 0.19 23.02
CA ASP A 19 9.83 0.80 23.86
C ASP A 19 8.93 1.76 23.06
N ILE A 20 7.63 1.73 23.34
CA ILE A 20 6.59 2.57 22.71
C ILE A 20 5.89 3.44 23.76
N PRO A 21 5.24 4.55 23.37
CA PRO A 21 4.52 5.40 24.32
C PRO A 21 3.49 4.61 25.13
N GLU A 22 3.37 4.90 26.43
CA GLU A 22 2.52 4.14 27.36
C GLU A 22 1.07 4.00 26.89
N HIS A 23 0.54 5.04 26.25
CA HIS A 23 -0.85 5.12 25.78
C HIS A 23 -1.09 4.44 24.42
N TRP A 24 -0.05 3.93 23.75
CA TRP A 24 -0.21 3.21 22.48
C TRP A 24 -0.58 1.75 22.72
N GLU A 25 -1.36 1.18 21.82
CA GLU A 25 -1.69 -0.24 21.82
C GLU A 25 -1.15 -0.92 20.57
N ALA A 26 -0.43 -2.03 20.75
CA ALA A 26 -0.01 -2.88 19.65
C ALA A 26 -1.21 -3.72 19.19
N CYS A 27 -1.55 -3.63 17.91
CA CYS A 27 -2.63 -4.41 17.30
C CYS A 27 -2.23 -4.90 15.91
N ASP A 28 -2.83 -6.01 15.47
CA ASP A 28 -2.66 -6.49 14.10
C ASP A 28 -3.38 -5.55 13.13
N LEU A 29 -2.76 -5.25 11.98
CA LEU A 29 -3.32 -4.39 10.94
C LEU A 29 -4.75 -4.78 10.51
N LYS A 30 -5.05 -6.10 10.49
CA LYS A 30 -6.37 -6.64 10.14
C LYS A 30 -7.52 -6.16 11.04
N PHE A 31 -7.23 -5.64 12.22
CA PHE A 31 -8.24 -5.13 13.15
C PHE A 31 -8.48 -3.61 13.01
N VAL A 32 -7.59 -2.91 12.30
CA VAL A 32 -7.63 -1.43 12.18
C VAL A 32 -7.72 -0.95 10.74
N ALA A 33 -7.62 -1.85 9.76
CA ALA A 33 -7.73 -1.54 8.35
C ALA A 33 -8.58 -2.58 7.63
N THR A 34 -9.37 -2.11 6.67
CA THR A 34 -9.96 -2.94 5.63
C THR A 34 -8.95 -3.13 4.50
N VAL A 35 -9.05 -4.23 3.76
CA VAL A 35 -8.03 -4.61 2.77
C VAL A 35 -8.73 -5.12 1.52
N ASN A 36 -8.43 -4.49 0.38
CA ASN A 36 -8.95 -4.84 -0.93
C ASN A 36 -10.49 -4.82 -1.00
N ASP A 37 -11.09 -3.72 -0.56
CA ASP A 37 -12.55 -3.59 -0.48
C ASP A 37 -13.23 -3.53 -1.84
N GLU A 38 -12.52 -3.08 -2.87
CA GLU A 38 -13.08 -2.83 -4.20
C GLU A 38 -12.27 -3.49 -5.32
N ASP A 39 -13.00 -4.26 -6.13
CA ASP A 39 -12.58 -4.77 -7.42
C ASP A 39 -13.45 -4.16 -8.53
N TRP A 40 -13.09 -4.43 -9.78
CA TRP A 40 -13.99 -4.16 -10.90
C TRP A 40 -15.19 -5.11 -10.88
N GLU A 41 -16.33 -4.62 -11.35
CA GLU A 41 -17.56 -5.40 -11.45
C GLU A 41 -17.47 -6.43 -12.59
N ASP A 42 -18.10 -7.58 -12.41
CA ASP A 42 -18.26 -8.58 -13.47
C ASP A 42 -19.02 -7.94 -14.66
N GLY A 43 -18.42 -8.01 -15.85
CA GLY A 43 -19.00 -7.41 -17.06
C GLY A 43 -18.70 -5.92 -17.24
N THR A 44 -17.69 -5.37 -16.56
CA THR A 44 -17.15 -4.04 -16.87
C THR A 44 -16.89 -3.91 -18.37
N ALA A 45 -17.41 -2.84 -18.99
CA ALA A 45 -17.38 -2.65 -20.44
C ALA A 45 -15.94 -2.61 -20.97
N ALA A 46 -15.72 -3.24 -22.14
CA ALA A 46 -14.40 -3.36 -22.76
C ALA A 46 -13.76 -1.99 -23.04
N ASP A 47 -14.58 -1.04 -23.49
CA ASP A 47 -14.23 0.35 -23.83
C ASP A 47 -14.26 1.30 -22.62
N PHE A 48 -14.42 0.78 -21.39
CA PHE A 48 -14.37 1.61 -20.21
C PHE A 48 -12.95 2.13 -19.96
N GLU A 49 -12.78 3.45 -19.89
CA GLU A 49 -11.46 4.06 -19.63
C GLU A 49 -11.07 4.00 -18.16
N ILE A 50 -9.86 3.52 -17.90
CA ILE A 50 -9.28 3.46 -16.56
C ILE A 50 -7.98 4.26 -16.47
N LEU A 51 -7.66 4.70 -15.25
CA LEU A 51 -6.32 5.18 -14.88
C LEU A 51 -5.56 4.06 -14.21
N TYR A 52 -4.57 3.51 -14.91
CA TYR A 52 -3.72 2.46 -14.41
C TYR A 52 -2.47 3.01 -13.73
N VAL A 53 -2.14 2.47 -12.56
CA VAL A 53 -0.90 2.77 -11.83
C VAL A 53 0.02 1.56 -11.91
N ASP A 54 1.10 1.69 -12.66
CA ASP A 54 2.17 0.69 -12.67
C ASP A 54 3.14 0.91 -11.51
N ILE A 55 3.66 -0.18 -10.93
CA ILE A 55 4.65 -0.10 -9.85
C ILE A 55 5.95 0.60 -10.28
N GLY A 56 6.35 0.50 -11.55
CA GLY A 56 7.51 1.22 -12.10
C GLY A 56 7.32 2.73 -12.12
N SER A 57 6.09 3.22 -11.97
CA SER A 57 5.78 4.65 -11.84
C SER A 57 5.68 5.15 -10.39
N VAL A 58 5.94 4.27 -9.40
CA VAL A 58 5.87 4.60 -7.98
C VAL A 58 7.27 4.79 -7.41
N ASP A 59 7.44 5.85 -6.63
CA ASP A 59 8.66 6.17 -5.92
C ASP A 59 8.46 6.10 -4.41
N ALA A 60 9.47 5.60 -3.70
CA ALA A 60 9.39 5.41 -2.25
C ALA A 60 9.23 6.74 -1.48
N THR A 61 9.69 7.85 -2.04
CA THR A 61 9.63 9.17 -1.39
C THR A 61 8.49 10.03 -1.92
N SER A 62 8.24 9.97 -3.23
CA SER A 62 7.30 10.86 -3.91
C SER A 62 5.94 10.22 -4.19
N GLY A 63 5.77 8.92 -3.91
CA GLY A 63 4.55 8.18 -4.17
C GLY A 63 4.31 7.93 -5.66
N ILE A 64 3.04 7.96 -6.08
CA ILE A 64 2.62 7.68 -7.47
C ILE A 64 2.99 8.87 -8.35
N ARG A 65 3.95 8.69 -9.27
CA ARG A 65 4.43 9.77 -10.16
C ARG A 65 3.65 9.87 -11.46
N ALA A 66 3.07 8.77 -11.94
CA ALA A 66 2.32 8.75 -13.18
C ALA A 66 1.11 7.81 -13.12
N LYS A 67 0.17 8.04 -14.02
CA LYS A 67 -0.99 7.20 -14.27
C LYS A 67 -1.16 7.08 -15.78
N GLU A 68 -1.39 5.89 -16.28
CA GLU A 68 -1.61 5.65 -17.70
C GLU A 68 -3.11 5.52 -17.99
N ARG A 69 -3.59 6.17 -19.05
CA ARG A 69 -4.96 6.01 -19.52
C ARG A 69 -5.02 4.84 -20.48
N MET A 70 -5.98 3.94 -20.29
CA MET A 70 -6.21 2.80 -21.20
C MET A 70 -7.66 2.35 -21.12
N TYR A 71 -8.11 1.59 -22.12
CA TYR A 71 -9.37 0.86 -22.06
C TYR A 71 -9.25 -0.37 -21.18
N PHE A 72 -10.37 -0.80 -20.59
CA PHE A 72 -10.39 -1.92 -19.68
C PHE A 72 -9.99 -3.23 -20.35
N GLU A 73 -10.30 -3.41 -21.65
CA GLU A 73 -9.89 -4.58 -22.43
C GLU A 73 -8.36 -4.68 -22.62
N ASP A 74 -7.69 -3.54 -22.75
CA ASP A 74 -6.23 -3.44 -22.89
C ASP A 74 -5.52 -3.55 -21.54
N ALA A 75 -6.26 -3.47 -20.43
CA ALA A 75 -5.71 -3.43 -19.11
C ALA A 75 -5.04 -4.77 -18.73
N PRO A 76 -3.81 -4.75 -18.19
CA PRO A 76 -3.11 -5.97 -17.83
C PRO A 76 -3.90 -6.76 -16.78
N SER A 77 -3.72 -8.08 -16.73
CA SER A 77 -4.47 -8.96 -15.80
C SER A 77 -4.36 -8.59 -14.33
N ARG A 78 -3.31 -7.84 -13.94
CA ARG A 78 -3.11 -7.30 -12.58
C ARG A 78 -3.87 -6.00 -12.28
N ALA A 79 -4.40 -5.30 -13.28
CA ALA A 79 -5.19 -4.09 -13.13
C ALA A 79 -6.62 -4.43 -12.68
N ARG A 80 -6.75 -5.03 -11.48
CA ARG A 80 -8.04 -5.56 -10.99
C ARG A 80 -8.55 -4.90 -9.71
N ARG A 81 -7.67 -4.24 -8.96
CA ARG A 81 -8.04 -3.49 -7.76
C ARG A 81 -8.42 -2.07 -8.11
N ARG A 82 -9.58 -1.64 -7.63
CA ARG A 82 -10.02 -0.24 -7.71
C ARG A 82 -9.60 0.47 -6.42
N VAL A 83 -9.02 1.66 -6.57
CA VAL A 83 -8.53 2.46 -5.43
C VAL A 83 -9.16 3.85 -5.44
N ARG A 84 -9.31 4.43 -4.26
CA ARG A 84 -9.86 5.77 -4.01
C ARG A 84 -8.81 6.69 -3.39
N ASN A 85 -9.10 7.99 -3.42
CA ASN A 85 -8.28 8.94 -2.68
C ASN A 85 -8.40 8.65 -1.17
N GLY A 86 -7.26 8.54 -0.48
CA GLY A 86 -7.18 8.13 0.92
C GLY A 86 -6.72 6.68 1.11
N ASP A 87 -6.77 5.85 0.07
CA ASP A 87 -6.30 4.47 0.17
C ASP A 87 -4.77 4.40 0.30
N THR A 88 -4.30 3.44 1.08
CA THR A 88 -2.87 3.10 1.18
C THR A 88 -2.59 1.85 0.34
N ILE A 89 -1.74 1.98 -0.67
CA ILE A 89 -1.33 0.87 -1.54
C ILE A 89 -0.03 0.28 -1.02
N VAL A 90 -0.03 -1.03 -0.71
CA VAL A 90 1.15 -1.76 -0.27
C VAL A 90 1.55 -2.77 -1.35
N THR A 91 2.77 -2.65 -1.86
CA THR A 91 3.33 -3.65 -2.77
C THR A 91 4.17 -4.67 -1.99
N ARG A 92 4.08 -5.95 -2.37
CA ARG A 92 5.07 -6.95 -1.99
C ARG A 92 5.98 -7.19 -3.19
N ASN A 93 7.19 -6.66 -3.12
CA ASN A 93 8.19 -7.03 -4.10
C ASN A 93 8.80 -8.37 -3.63
N SER A 94 8.43 -9.50 -4.25
CA SER A 94 9.20 -10.72 -4.06
C SER A 94 10.50 -10.51 -4.82
N GLY A 95 11.51 -9.95 -4.15
CA GLY A 95 12.84 -9.87 -4.73
C GLY A 95 13.25 -11.27 -5.18
N ASN A 96 13.38 -11.47 -6.50
CA ASN A 96 14.23 -12.54 -7.01
C ASN A 96 15.69 -12.08 -6.78
N THR A 97 16.09 -12.00 -5.51
CA THR A 97 17.48 -11.84 -5.14
C THR A 97 18.15 -13.19 -5.38
N LYS A 98 18.40 -13.54 -6.65
CA LYS A 98 19.54 -14.40 -6.91
C LYS A 98 20.75 -13.65 -6.38
N PRO A 99 21.51 -14.19 -5.42
CA PRO A 99 22.76 -13.57 -5.03
C PRO A 99 23.60 -13.43 -6.30
N ARG A 100 24.05 -12.21 -6.60
CA ARG A 100 25.10 -12.00 -7.60
C ARG A 100 26.37 -12.59 -6.97
N THR A 101 26.73 -13.80 -7.39
CA THR A 101 28.09 -14.35 -7.24
C THR A 101 29.07 -13.50 -8.02
#